data_AF-A0A8J3P303-F1
#
_entry.id   AF-A0A8J3P303-F1
#
_cell.length_a   1.000
_cell.length_b   1.000
_cell.length_c   1.000
_cell.angle_alpha   90.00
_cell.angle_beta   90.00
_cell.angle_gamma   90.00
#
_symmetry.space_group_name_H-M   'P 1'
#
loop_
_entity.id
_entity.type
_entity.pdbx_description
1 polymer ?
#
loop_
_entity_poly.entity_id
_entity_poly.type
_entity_poly.pdbx_seq_one_letter_code
_entity_poly.pdbx_strand_id
1 'polypeptide(L)' 'MIITADKPDGGVEMDARSILLVHTPDEDGLCQGCYEFTCTFARFPCSQARWARAVQDGDPS' A
#
# COMPACT_ATOMS: atom_id res chain seq x y z
N MET A 1 9.63 -26.58 10.34
CA MET A 1 10.23 -25.83 9.21
C MET A 1 9.34 -24.63 8.98
N ILE A 2 9.71 -23.48 9.54
CA ILE A 2 9.01 -22.22 9.27
C ILE A 2 9.56 -21.76 7.92
N ILE A 3 8.71 -21.74 6.89
CA ILE A 3 9.05 -21.09 5.63
C ILE A 3 8.97 -19.60 5.93
N THR A 4 10.07 -19.02 6.42
CA THR A 4 10.30 -17.59 6.29
C THR A 4 10.36 -17.34 4.79
N ALA A 5 9.27 -16.85 4.23
CA ALA A 5 9.27 -16.32 2.88
C ALA A 5 10.23 -15.14 2.89
N ASP A 6 11.48 -15.40 2.49
CA ASP A 6 12.44 -14.39 2.08
C ASP A 6 11.77 -13.65 0.91
N LYS A 7 11.03 -12.59 1.23
CA LYS A 7 10.55 -11.66 0.22
C LYS A 7 11.85 -11.10 -0.38
N PRO A 8 12.11 -11.27 -1.68
CA PRO A 8 13.31 -10.72 -2.29
C PRO A 8 13.35 -9.24 -1.94
N ASP A 9 14.48 -8.78 -1.40
CA ASP A 9 14.70 -7.48 -0.74
C ASP A 9 14.21 -6.28 -1.56
N GLY A 10 12.90 -6.10 -1.62
CA GLY A 10 12.25 -4.88 -1.95
C GLY A 10 12.42 -3.98 -0.76
N GLY A 11 13.38 -3.06 -0.80
CA GLY A 11 13.52 -2.03 0.23
C GLY A 11 12.16 -1.38 0.51
N VAL A 12 11.99 -0.83 1.72
CA VAL A 12 10.74 -0.23 2.20
C VAL A 12 10.18 0.80 1.19
N GLU A 13 11.06 1.48 0.46
CA GLU A 13 10.74 2.42 -0.62
C GLU A 13 10.16 1.73 -1.88
N MET A 14 10.65 0.54 -2.24
CA MET A 14 10.10 -0.24 -3.35
C MET A 14 8.71 -0.78 -3.00
N ASP A 15 8.51 -1.21 -1.76
CA ASP A 15 7.20 -1.63 -1.25
C ASP A 15 6.22 -0.45 -1.22
N ALA A 16 6.64 0.71 -0.70
CA ALA A 16 5.83 1.93 -0.73
C ALA A 16 5.45 2.36 -2.15
N ARG A 17 6.40 2.33 -3.09
CA ARG A 17 6.10 2.61 -4.51
C ARG A 17 5.08 1.63 -5.07
N SER A 18 5.21 0.34 -4.77
CA SER A 18 4.29 -0.69 -5.26
C SER A 18 2.89 -0.51 -4.69
N ILE A 19 2.78 -0.15 -3.40
CA ILE A 19 1.49 0.18 -2.77
C ILE A 19 0.82 1.35 -3.47
N LEU A 20 1.55 2.43 -3.79
CA LEU A 20 0.97 3.61 -4.43
C LEU A 20 0.56 3.40 -5.88
N LEU A 21 1.11 2.40 -6.57
CA LEU A 21 0.66 2.01 -7.90
C LEU A 21 -0.71 1.32 -7.87
N VAL A 22 -1.01 0.61 -6.78
CA VAL A 22 -2.22 -0.22 -6.63
C VAL A 22 -3.33 0.51 -5.88
N HIS A 23 -2.98 1.24 -4.84
CA HIS A 23 -3.94 1.95 -4.00
C HIS A 23 -4.19 3.36 -4.53
N THR A 24 -5.13 3.47 -5.47
CA THR A 24 -5.58 4.73 -6.09
C THR A 24 -7.04 5.05 -5.73
N PRO A 25 -7.48 6.32 -5.83
CA PRO A 25 -8.89 6.66 -5.69
C PRO A 25 -9.71 6.24 -6.91
N ASP A 26 -10.95 5.81 -6.72
CA ASP A 26 -11.99 5.78 -7.76
C ASP A 26 -12.79 7.09 -7.84
N GLU A 27 -13.83 7.11 -8.68
CA GLU A 27 -14.70 8.27 -8.88
C GLU A 27 -15.46 8.68 -7.61
N ASP A 28 -15.71 7.74 -6.70
CA ASP A 28 -16.39 7.99 -5.42
C ASP A 28 -15.42 8.34 -4.28
N GLY A 29 -14.10 8.34 -4.54
CA GLY A 29 -13.06 8.58 -3.55
C GLY A 29 -12.81 7.39 -2.62
N LEU A 30 -13.17 6.18 -3.04
CA LEU A 30 -12.80 4.92 -2.38
C LEU A 30 -11.48 4.40 -2.96
N CYS A 31 -10.78 3.57 -2.19
CA CYS A 31 -9.51 3.00 -2.59
C CYS A 31 -9.72 1.73 -3.41
N GLN A 32 -9.38 1.79 -4.70
CA GLN A 32 -9.52 0.67 -5.64
C GLN A 32 -8.70 -0.55 -5.19
N GLY A 33 -7.43 -0.35 -4.83
CA GLY A 33 -6.59 -1.45 -4.34
C GLY A 33 -7.11 -2.15 -3.08
N CYS A 34 -7.79 -1.43 -2.18
CA CYS A 34 -8.43 -2.09 -1.03
C CYS A 34 -9.61 -2.95 -1.47
N TYR A 35 -10.40 -2.47 -2.43
CA TYR A 35 -11.52 -3.23 -2.95
C TYR A 35 -11.06 -4.47 -3.75
N GLU A 36 -10.11 -4.31 -4.66
CA GLU A 36 -9.65 -5.38 -5.56
C GLU A 36 -8.96 -6.53 -4.80
N PHE A 37 -8.09 -6.23 -3.85
CA PHE A 37 -7.26 -7.25 -3.20
C PHE A 37 -7.87 -7.80 -1.90
N THR A 38 -8.79 -7.06 -1.28
CA THR A 38 -9.32 -7.42 0.05
C THR A 38 -10.84 -7.32 0.15
N CYS A 39 -11.54 -6.99 -0.95
CA CYS A 39 -13.00 -6.75 -0.96
C CYS A 39 -13.46 -5.75 0.10
N THR A 40 -12.60 -4.79 0.46
CA THR A 40 -12.86 -3.81 1.54
C THR A 40 -13.08 -2.42 0.97
N PHE A 41 -14.22 -1.81 1.31
CA PHE A 41 -14.50 -0.41 1.01
C PHE A 41 -13.79 0.52 2.00
N ALA A 42 -12.62 1.02 1.61
CA ALA A 42 -11.87 2.03 2.36
C ALA A 42 -11.89 3.36 1.62
N ARG A 43 -12.00 4.48 2.33
CA ARG A 43 -11.78 5.82 1.75
C ARG A 43 -10.32 5.99 1.34
N PHE A 44 -10.09 6.63 0.19
CA PHE A 44 -8.76 7.04 -0.22
C PHE A 44 -8.39 8.41 0.41
N PRO A 45 -7.14 8.61 0.91
CA PRO A 45 -6.07 7.62 1.01
C PRO A 45 -6.37 6.61 2.14
N CYS A 46 -6.22 5.31 1.86
CA CYS A 46 -6.36 4.26 2.87
C CYS A 46 -5.11 4.19 3.76
N SER A 47 -5.11 3.33 4.79
CA SER A 47 -3.96 3.16 5.69
C SER A 47 -2.66 2.81 4.95
N GLN A 48 -2.73 1.90 3.96
CA GLN A 48 -1.57 1.50 3.16
C GLN A 48 -1.04 2.65 2.30
N ALA A 49 -1.93 3.38 1.60
CA ALA A 49 -1.54 4.55 0.81
C ALA A 49 -0.95 5.68 1.67
N ARG A 50 -1.46 5.87 2.89
CA ARG A 50 -0.89 6.85 3.85
C ARG A 50 0.51 6.44 4.29
N TRP A 51 0.70 5.19 4.69
CA TRP A 51 2.02 4.66 5.04
C TRP A 51 3.02 4.82 3.88
N ALA A 52 2.62 4.44 2.67
CA ALA A 52 3.51 4.50 1.51
C ALA A 52 3.92 5.93 1.14
N ARG A 53 3.02 6.91 1.29
CA ARG A 53 3.37 8.33 1.16
C ARG A 53 4.35 8.77 2.24
N ALA A 54 4.09 8.40 3.48
CA ALA A 54 4.96 8.72 4.61
C ALA A 54 6.40 8.18 4.40
N VAL A 55 6.54 6.96 3.87
CA VAL A 55 7.83 6.40 3.44
C VAL A 55 8.49 7.24 2.33
N GLN A 56 7.75 7.63 1.30
CA GLN A 56 8.30 8.46 0.20
C GLN A 56 8.73 9.86 0.67
N ASP A 57 8.03 10.40 1.65
CA ASP A 57 8.32 11.72 2.24
C ASP A 57 9.46 11.66 3.28
N GLY A 58 9.94 10.46 3.63
CA GLY A 58 11.01 10.24 4.60
C GLY A 58 10.57 10.31 6.07
N ASP A 59 9.27 10.20 6.34
CA ASP A 59 8.68 10.17 7.69
C ASP A 59 7.83 8.91 7.92
N PRO A 60 8.44 7.70 7.99
CA PRO A 60 7.72 6.49 8.34
C PRO A 60 7.48 6.43 9.86
N SER A 61 6.56 7.26 10.36
CA SER A 61 6.08 7.21 11.76
C SER A 61 5.16 6.01 12.01
#